data_AF-A0A961TUF7-F1
#
_entry.id   AF-A0A961TUF7-F1
#
_cell.length_a   1.000
_cell.length_b   1.000
_cell.length_c   1.000
_cell.angle_alpha   90.00
_cell.angle_beta   90.00
_cell.angle_gamma   90.00
#
_symmetry.space_group_name_H-M   'P 1'
#
loop_
_entity.id
_entity.type
_entity.pdbx_description
1 polymer ?
#
loop_
_entity_poly.entity_id
_entity_poly.type
_entity_poly.pdbx_seq_one_letter_code
_entity_poly.pdbx_strand_id
1 'polypeptide(L)'
;METKMKTEMKFALATATLTLLGTVPTFATTVYIPEGSAGEILVVDADTGSVEARWPGFEAVHGLAGVPGARYIVAGSYSEVAKEEAEA
;
A
#
# COMPACT_ATOMS: atom_id res chain seq x y z
N MET A 1 -9.45 -43.47 -31.53
CA MET A 1 -9.95 -42.87 -30.27
C MET A 1 -8.80 -42.28 -29.44
N GLU A 2 -7.68 -42.97 -29.30
CA GLU A 2 -6.47 -42.50 -28.57
C GLU A 2 -5.93 -41.13 -29.01
N THR A 3 -5.89 -40.87 -30.32
CA THR A 3 -5.28 -39.66 -30.90
C THR A 3 -6.09 -38.39 -30.57
N LYS A 4 -7.42 -38.52 -30.53
CA LYS A 4 -8.33 -37.42 -30.16
C LYS A 4 -8.17 -37.04 -28.68
N MET A 5 -8.10 -38.05 -27.81
CA MET A 5 -7.92 -37.87 -26.37
C MET A 5 -6.57 -37.21 -26.01
N LYS A 6 -5.47 -37.58 -26.70
CA LYS A 6 -4.16 -36.93 -26.53
C LYS A 6 -4.17 -35.47 -26.98
N THR A 7 -4.92 -35.13 -28.03
CA THR A 7 -5.05 -33.74 -28.50
C THR A 7 -5.89 -32.90 -27.55
N GLU A 8 -7.02 -33.42 -27.08
CA GLU A 8 -7.88 -32.72 -26.11
C GLU A 8 -7.18 -32.53 -24.75
N MET A 9 -6.38 -33.50 -24.32
CA MET A 9 -5.57 -33.37 -23.10
C MET A 9 -4.44 -32.33 -23.25
N LYS A 10 -3.84 -32.18 -24.43
CA LYS A 10 -2.86 -31.11 -24.70
C LYS A 10 -3.50 -29.73 -24.71
N PHE A 11 -4.71 -29.59 -25.27
CA PHE A 11 -5.46 -28.34 -25.23
C PHE A 11 -5.92 -27.99 -23.81
N ALA A 12 -6.41 -28.96 -23.05
CA ALA A 12 -6.76 -28.77 -21.65
C ALA A 12 -5.54 -28.36 -20.80
N LEU A 13 -4.38 -28.96 -21.05
CA LEU A 13 -3.14 -28.63 -20.36
C LEU A 13 -2.61 -27.24 -20.74
N ALA A 14 -2.72 -26.82 -22.00
CA ALA A 14 -2.32 -25.48 -22.44
C ALA A 14 -3.19 -24.37 -21.81
N THR A 15 -4.51 -24.60 -21.70
CA THR A 15 -5.42 -23.65 -21.05
C THR A 15 -5.20 -23.57 -19.54
N ALA A 16 -4.92 -24.69 -18.88
CA ALA A 16 -4.59 -24.73 -17.44
C ALA A 16 -3.26 -24.05 -17.12
N THR A 17 -2.33 -24.02 -18.08
CA THR A 17 -1.04 -23.33 -17.90
C THR A 17 -1.23 -21.81 -17.99
N LEU A 18 -2.06 -21.32 -18.92
CA LEU A 18 -2.27 -19.88 -19.15
C LEU A 18 -3.01 -19.17 -18.00
N THR A 19 -3.91 -19.86 -17.29
CA THR A 19 -4.59 -19.29 -16.11
C THR A 19 -3.67 -19.13 -14.90
N LEU A 20 -2.57 -19.87 -14.82
CA LEU A 20 -1.63 -19.80 -13.70
C LEU A 20 -0.64 -18.61 -13.79
N LEU A 21 -0.51 -17.98 -14.97
CA LEU A 21 0.37 -16.81 -15.18
C LEU A 21 -0.33 -15.45 -14.93
N GLY A 22 -1.61 -15.44 -14.57
CA GLY A 22 -2.45 -14.24 -14.67
C GLY A 22 -2.42 -13.24 -13.50
N THR A 23 -1.78 -13.55 -12.37
CA THR A 23 -1.76 -12.61 -11.23
C THR A 23 -0.49 -11.77 -11.25
N VAL A 24 -0.51 -10.68 -12.00
CA VAL A 24 0.42 -9.56 -11.71
C VAL A 24 0.01 -8.99 -10.36
N PRO A 25 0.90 -8.95 -9.35
CA PRO A 25 0.58 -8.25 -8.12
C PRO A 25 0.38 -6.78 -8.47
N THR A 26 -0.83 -6.27 -8.28
CA THR A 26 -1.04 -4.83 -8.21
C THR A 26 -0.42 -4.39 -6.89
N PHE A 27 0.53 -3.45 -6.94
CA PHE A 27 0.95 -2.77 -5.73
C PHE A 27 -0.17 -1.78 -5.42
N ALA A 28 -0.97 -2.08 -4.40
CA ALA A 28 -1.95 -1.14 -3.88
C ALA A 28 -1.23 0.19 -3.62
N THR A 29 -1.74 1.25 -4.23
CA THR A 29 -1.19 2.59 -3.98
C THR A 29 -1.73 3.04 -2.63
N THR A 30 -0.88 3.11 -1.60
CA THR A 30 -1.32 3.55 -0.27
C THR A 30 -1.26 5.08 -0.18
N VAL A 31 -2.33 5.70 0.34
CA VAL A 31 -2.39 7.13 0.69
C VAL A 31 -2.33 7.30 2.20
N TYR A 32 -1.49 8.22 2.65
CA TYR A 32 -1.36 8.61 4.06
C TYR A 32 -1.89 10.03 4.22
N ILE A 33 -2.82 10.23 5.16
CA ILE A 33 -3.50 11.52 5.37
C ILE A 33 -3.24 11.95 6.82
N PRO A 34 -2.56 13.09 7.07
CA PRO A 34 -2.42 13.62 8.40
C PRO A 34 -3.74 14.31 8.81
N GLU A 35 -4.36 13.84 9.89
CA GLU A 35 -5.69 14.34 10.32
C GLU A 35 -5.60 15.48 11.36
N GLY A 36 -4.48 16.21 11.40
CA GLY A 36 -4.34 17.44 12.17
C GLY A 36 -4.57 17.24 13.67
N SER A 37 -5.59 17.92 14.19
CA SER A 37 -5.99 17.91 15.60
C SER A 37 -6.50 16.55 16.09
N ALA A 38 -6.87 15.63 15.18
CA ALA A 38 -7.22 14.27 15.56
C ALA A 38 -6.00 13.49 16.08
N GLY A 39 -4.78 13.95 15.77
CA GLY A 39 -3.54 13.35 16.26
C GLY A 39 -3.26 11.97 15.67
N GLU A 40 -3.74 11.72 14.46
CA GLU A 40 -3.60 10.45 13.77
C GLU A 40 -3.27 10.61 12.28
N ILE A 41 -2.74 9.53 11.71
CA ILE A 41 -2.57 9.37 10.26
C ILE A 41 -3.55 8.29 9.79
N LEU A 42 -4.41 8.65 8.84
CA LEU A 42 -5.29 7.72 8.15
C LEU A 42 -4.53 7.06 7.00
N VAL A 43 -4.65 5.73 6.90
CA VAL A 43 -4.06 4.94 5.82
C VAL A 43 -5.18 4.40 4.94
N VAL A 44 -5.13 4.70 3.65
CA VAL A 44 -6.20 4.41 2.69
C VAL A 44 -5.62 3.69 1.48
N ASP A 45 -6.29 2.63 1.04
CA ASP A 45 -6.05 2.03 -0.27
C ASP A 45 -6.57 2.99 -1.35
N ALA A 46 -5.69 3.49 -2.23
CA ALA A 46 -6.06 4.51 -3.22
C ALA A 46 -7.01 3.97 -4.29
N ASP A 47 -6.97 2.67 -4.57
CA ASP A 47 -7.73 2.07 -5.67
C ASP A 47 -9.22 1.92 -5.29
N THR A 48 -9.48 1.58 -4.03
CA THR A 48 -10.82 1.32 -3.47
C THR A 48 -11.34 2.47 -2.61
N GLY A 49 -10.45 3.35 -2.12
CA GLY A 49 -10.77 4.37 -1.13
C GLY A 49 -11.08 3.79 0.27
N SER A 50 -10.78 2.51 0.50
CA SER A 50 -11.05 1.86 1.78
C SER A 50 -10.00 2.24 2.84
N VAL A 51 -10.46 2.39 4.09
CA VAL A 51 -9.56 2.62 5.22
C VAL A 51 -8.88 1.32 5.59
N GLU A 52 -7.55 1.29 5.47
CA GLU A 52 -6.74 0.13 5.83
C GLU A 52 -6.28 0.18 7.29
N ALA A 53 -5.95 1.38 7.78
CA ALA A 53 -5.50 1.58 9.15
C ALA A 53 -5.67 3.02 9.63
N ARG A 54 -5.59 3.19 10.95
CA ARG A 54 -5.41 4.49 11.64
C ARG A 54 -4.20 4.39 12.55
N TRP A 55 -3.29 5.34 12.46
CA TRP A 55 -2.09 5.40 13.31
C TRP A 55 -2.21 6.57 14.27
N PRO A 56 -2.54 6.34 15.55
CA PRO A 56 -2.69 7.40 16.55
C PRO A 56 -1.35 7.78 17.17
N GLY A 57 -1.36 8.84 17.99
CA GLY A 57 -0.23 9.22 18.84
C GLY A 57 0.65 10.32 18.27
N PHE A 58 0.15 11.06 17.28
CA PHE A 58 0.84 12.22 16.73
C PHE A 58 0.30 13.50 17.37
N GLU A 59 1.18 14.45 17.62
CA GLU A 59 0.79 15.79 18.04
C GLU A 59 0.68 16.71 16.82
N ALA A 60 -0.51 17.29 16.60
CA ALA A 60 -0.74 18.33 15.59
C ALA A 60 -0.16 18.04 14.19
N VAL A 61 -0.27 16.79 13.71
CA VAL A 61 0.34 16.36 12.44
C VAL A 61 -0.30 17.06 11.24
N HIS A 62 0.50 17.80 10.45
CA HIS A 62 0.02 18.54 9.27
C HIS A 62 0.87 18.30 8.02
N GLY A 63 2.14 17.96 8.19
CA GLY A 63 3.04 17.62 7.08
C GLY A 63 3.34 16.12 7.05
N LEU A 64 3.44 15.55 5.85
CA LEU A 64 4.02 14.23 5.63
C LEU A 64 5.10 14.32 4.55
N ALA A 65 6.22 13.65 4.76
CA ALA A 65 7.27 13.48 3.77
C ALA A 65 7.62 12.01 3.61
N GLY A 66 7.69 11.55 2.37
CA GLY A 66 8.06 10.18 2.02
C GLY A 66 8.80 10.14 0.69
N VAL A 67 9.50 9.04 0.45
CA VAL A 67 10.18 8.75 -0.83
C VAL A 67 9.89 7.30 -1.23
N PRO A 68 9.67 7.00 -2.51
CA PRO A 68 9.42 5.63 -2.96
C PRO A 68 10.52 4.66 -2.50
N GLY A 69 10.12 3.52 -1.93
CA GLY A 69 11.02 2.47 -1.46
C GLY A 69 11.68 2.73 -0.10
N ALA A 70 11.48 3.89 0.52
CA ALA A 70 11.91 4.10 1.90
C ALA A 70 11.05 3.30 2.89
N ARG A 71 11.68 2.88 3.98
CA ARG A 71 11.01 2.20 5.09
C ARG A 71 10.14 3.14 5.93
N TYR A 72 10.40 4.44 5.87
CA TYR A 72 9.83 5.43 6.79
C TYR A 72 9.14 6.56 6.04
N ILE A 73 8.08 7.07 6.65
CA ILE A 73 7.44 8.34 6.34
C ILE A 73 7.65 9.24 7.55
N VAL A 74 8.01 10.49 7.31
CA VAL A 74 8.24 11.48 8.37
C VAL A 74 6.97 12.30 8.56
N ALA A 75 6.45 12.31 9.79
CA ALA A 75 5.31 13.11 10.20
C ALA A 75 5.80 14.43 10.81
N GLY A 76 5.43 15.56 10.19
CA GLY A 76 5.72 16.89 10.67
C GLY A 76 4.59 17.44 11.53
N SER A 77 4.90 17.85 12.75
CA SER A 77 3.98 18.58 13.61
C SER A 77 3.90 20.05 13.22
N TYR A 78 2.71 20.63 13.36
CA TYR A 78 2.53 22.09 13.32
C TYR A 78 2.96 22.76 14.64
N SER A 79 2.99 22.02 15.75
CA SER A 79 3.53 22.54 17.01
C SER A 79 5.02 22.84 16.84
N GLU A 80 5.41 24.08 17.17
CA GLU A 80 6.81 24.47 17.22
C GLU A 80 7.42 24.02 18.56
N VAL A 81 8.66 23.54 18.52
CA VAL A 81 9.46 23.22 19.70
C VAL A 81 10.71 24.10 19.72
N ALA A 82 11.33 24.23 20.90
CA ALA A 82 12.63 24.90 20.98
C ALA A 82 13.65 24.17 20.10
N LYS A 83 14.60 24.92 19.53
CA LYS A 83 15.63 24.33 18.66
C LYS A 83 16.41 23.23 19.37
N GLU A 84 16.76 23.46 20.64
CA GLU A 84 17.50 22.52 21.47
C GLU A 84 16.74 21.21 21.69
N GLU A 85 15.40 21.27 21.73
CA GLU A 85 14.53 20.09 21.83
C GLU A 85 14.42 19.35 20.50
N ALA A 86 14.41 20.07 19.38
CA ALA A 86 14.38 19.47 18.04
C ALA A 86 15.69 18.75 17.65
N GLU A 87 16.81 19.13 18.27
CA GLU A 87 18.15 18.58 17.97
C GLU A 87 18.59 17.45 18.93
N ALA A 88 17.81 17.18 19.99
CA ALA A 88 18.10 16.18 21.01
C ALA A 88 17.84 14.73 20.55
#